data_AF-E0MPZ7-F1
#
_entry.id   AF-E0MPZ7-F1
#
_cell.length_a   1.000
_cell.length_b   1.000
_cell.length_c   1.000
_cell.angle_alpha   90.00
_cell.angle_beta   90.00
_cell.angle_gamma   90.00
#
_symmetry.space_group_name_H-M   'P 1'
#
loop_
_entity.id
_entity.type
_entity.pdbx_description
1 polymer ?
#
loop_
_entity_poly.entity_id
_entity_poly.type
_entity_poly.pdbx_seq_one_letter_code
_entity_poly.pdbx_strand_id
1 'polypeptide(L)'
;MSNPTNVAPTAPAMNAFSMFTFISFGVSALMMAGGIYFMEASFAAKGFYAMSAIMLVHTTISLSKTLRDQEEQRKLHNRIDEARAERLLMETRDGDLL
;
A
#
# COMPACT_ATOMS: atom_id res chain seq x y z
N MET A 1 24.91 -4.68 -40.25
CA MET A 1 24.40 -3.67 -39.30
C MET A 1 23.69 -4.42 -38.18
N SER A 2 24.35 -4.65 -37.04
CA SER A 2 23.78 -5.30 -35.85
C SER A 2 22.94 -4.28 -35.08
N ASN A 3 21.63 -4.49 -35.02
CA ASN A 3 20.68 -3.62 -34.33
C ASN A 3 20.97 -3.58 -32.80
N PRO A 4 21.31 -2.42 -32.20
CA PRO A 4 21.70 -2.34 -30.79
C PRO A 4 20.52 -2.30 -29.78
N THR A 5 19.29 -2.63 -30.17
CA THR A 5 18.12 -2.54 -29.27
C THR A 5 17.72 -3.85 -28.59
N ASN A 6 18.68 -4.72 -28.24
CA ASN A 6 18.40 -5.79 -27.26
C ASN A 6 18.80 -5.30 -25.87
N VAL A 7 17.95 -4.45 -25.29
CA VAL A 7 18.02 -4.16 -23.85
C VAL A 7 17.36 -5.34 -23.14
N ALA A 8 18.18 -6.24 -22.59
CA ALA A 8 17.70 -7.30 -21.72
C ALA A 8 16.79 -6.70 -20.64
N PRO A 9 15.70 -7.38 -20.23
CA PRO A 9 14.82 -6.87 -19.18
C PRO A 9 15.66 -6.61 -17.91
N THR A 10 15.91 -5.35 -17.57
CA THR A 10 16.50 -5.00 -16.29
C THR A 10 15.49 -5.40 -15.23
N ALA A 11 15.79 -6.46 -14.48
CA ALA A 11 14.94 -6.94 -13.40
C ALA A 11 14.51 -5.75 -12.52
N PRO A 12 13.24 -5.67 -12.07
CA PRO A 12 12.80 -4.56 -11.23
C PRO A 12 13.62 -4.58 -9.93
N ALA A 13 14.53 -3.62 -9.79
CA ALA A 13 15.31 -3.47 -8.57
C ALA A 13 14.35 -3.09 -7.44
N MET A 14 14.30 -3.90 -6.39
CA MET A 14 13.50 -3.61 -5.20
C MET A 14 14.13 -2.44 -4.44
N ASN A 15 13.34 -1.44 -4.06
CA ASN A 15 13.80 -0.33 -3.22
C ASN A 15 14.39 -0.88 -1.91
N ALA A 16 15.55 -0.37 -1.49
CA ALA A 16 16.26 -0.85 -0.30
C ALA A 16 15.39 -0.82 0.97
N PHE A 17 14.56 0.22 1.13
CA PHE A 17 13.62 0.34 2.25
C PHE A 17 12.49 -0.70 2.20
N SER A 18 11.99 -1.03 1.00
CA SER A 18 10.98 -2.07 0.83
C SER A 18 11.53 -3.43 1.24
N MET A 19 12.76 -3.74 0.83
CA MET A 19 13.44 -4.97 1.23
C MET A 19 13.62 -5.05 2.76
N PHE A 20 14.08 -3.97 3.39
CA PHE A 20 14.21 -3.88 4.85
C PHE A 20 12.87 -4.11 5.57
N THR A 21 11.78 -3.55 5.04
CA THR A 21 10.43 -3.71 5.62
C THR A 21 9.96 -5.17 5.56
N PHE A 22 10.14 -5.84 4.42
CA PHE A 22 9.76 -7.25 4.27
C PHE A 22 10.58 -8.17 5.20
N ILE A 23 11.88 -7.93 5.32
CA ILE A 23 12.75 -8.68 6.23
C ILE A 23 12.32 -8.45 7.69
N SER A 24 12.12 -7.19 8.10
CA SER A 24 11.71 -6.84 9.47
C SER A 24 10.35 -7.44 9.84
N PHE A 25 9.40 -7.43 8.90
CA PHE A 25 8.10 -8.07 9.07
C PHE A 25 8.25 -9.59 9.25
N GLY A 26 9.07 -10.24 8.41
CA GLY A 26 9.36 -11.67 8.52
C GLY A 26 9.98 -12.04 9.87
N VAL A 27 11.00 -11.28 10.31
CA VAL A 27 11.63 -11.48 11.63
C VAL A 27 10.60 -11.32 12.76
N SER A 28 9.77 -10.27 12.71
CA SER A 28 8.74 -10.03 13.73
C SER A 28 7.69 -11.15 13.78
N ALA A 29 7.25 -11.63 12.62
CA ALA A 29 6.30 -12.74 12.53
C ALA A 29 6.89 -14.04 13.08
N LEU A 30 8.16 -14.33 12.79
CA LEU A 30 8.87 -15.48 13.36
C LEU A 30 9.04 -15.37 14.88
N MET A 31 9.36 -14.17 15.39
CA MET A 31 9.45 -13.94 16.83
C MET A 31 8.09 -14.17 17.52
N MET A 32 6.98 -13.71 16.92
CA MET A 32 5.64 -13.98 17.44
C MET A 32 5.32 -15.47 17.43
N ALA A 33 5.55 -16.15 16.31
CA ALA A 33 5.31 -17.59 16.19
C ALA A 33 6.16 -18.40 17.19
N GLY A 34 7.43 -18.03 17.34
CA GLY A 34 8.33 -18.59 18.35
C GLY A 34 7.82 -18.36 19.77
N GLY A 35 7.34 -17.15 20.08
CA GLY A 35 6.74 -16.83 21.38
C GLY A 35 5.53 -17.71 21.71
N ILE A 36 4.63 -17.93 20.74
CA ILE A 36 3.49 -18.83 20.90
C ILE A 36 3.93 -20.29 21.09
N TYR A 37 4.99 -20.72 20.38
CA TYR A 37 5.52 -22.08 20.49
C TYR A 37 6.12 -22.35 21.88
N PHE A 38 7.01 -21.48 22.34
CA PHE A 38 7.72 -21.62 23.63
C PHE A 38 6.85 -21.34 24.86
N MET A 39 5.71 -20.66 24.70
CA MET A 39 4.79 -20.41 25.80
C MET A 39 4.24 -21.71 26.38
N GLU A 40 4.32 -21.86 27.70
CA GLU A 40 3.73 -22.99 28.42
C GLU A 40 2.24 -22.69 28.70
N ALA A 41 1.40 -22.95 27.70
CA ALA A 41 -0.03 -22.69 27.73
C ALA A 41 -0.81 -23.87 27.12
N SER A 42 -2.10 -23.95 27.44
CA SER A 42 -2.99 -24.96 26.86
C SER A 42 -3.10 -24.79 25.33
N PHE A 43 -3.41 -25.89 24.62
CA PHE A 43 -3.57 -25.85 23.16
C PHE A 43 -4.61 -24.82 22.71
N ALA A 44 -5.72 -24.69 23.46
CA ALA A 44 -6.75 -23.70 23.20
C ALA A 44 -6.22 -22.26 23.31
N ALA A 45 -5.42 -21.95 24.34
CA ALA A 45 -4.83 -20.63 24.51
C ALA A 45 -3.83 -20.30 23.39
N LYS A 46 -2.96 -21.25 23.01
CA LYS A 46 -2.06 -21.08 21.86
C LYS A 46 -2.82 -20.82 20.56
N GLY A 47 -3.91 -21.55 20.35
CA GLY A 47 -4.81 -21.35 19.21
C GLY A 47 -5.42 -19.95 19.18
N PHE A 48 -5.90 -19.45 20.32
CA PHE A 48 -6.44 -18.10 20.41
C PHE A 48 -5.42 -17.03 20.01
N TYR A 49 -4.20 -17.08 20.57
CA TYR A 49 -3.14 -16.14 20.21
C TYR A 49 -2.74 -16.21 18.74
N ALA A 50 -2.64 -17.43 18.18
CA ALA A 50 -2.32 -17.62 16.77
C ALA A 50 -3.41 -17.02 15.85
N MET A 51 -4.68 -17.27 16.16
CA MET A 51 -5.80 -16.72 15.39
C MET A 51 -5.86 -15.19 15.49
N SER A 52 -5.70 -14.63 16.70
CA SER A 52 -5.64 -13.18 16.89
C SER A 52 -4.48 -12.54 16.13
N ALA A 53 -3.29 -13.14 16.17
CA ALA A 53 -2.12 -12.62 15.45
C ALA A 53 -2.33 -12.62 13.92
N ILE A 54 -2.83 -13.72 13.35
CA ILE A 54 -3.09 -13.84 11.91
C ILE A 54 -4.17 -12.82 11.48
N MET A 55 -5.26 -12.75 12.23
CA MET A 55 -6.36 -11.83 11.90
C MET A 55 -5.91 -10.38 11.99
N LEU A 56 -5.12 -10.02 13.01
CA LEU A 56 -4.58 -8.66 13.17
C LEU A 56 -3.64 -8.27 12.02
N VAL A 57 -2.77 -9.18 11.59
CA VAL A 57 -1.87 -8.95 10.45
C VAL A 57 -2.67 -8.78 9.15
N HIS A 58 -3.66 -9.64 8.91
CA HIS A 58 -4.52 -9.55 7.75
C HIS A 58 -5.26 -8.20 7.70
N THR A 59 -5.91 -7.79 8.79
CA THR A 59 -6.65 -6.53 8.83
C THR A 59 -5.73 -5.32 8.69
N THR A 60 -4.52 -5.36 9.23
CA THR A 60 -3.52 -4.28 9.08
C THR A 60 -3.11 -4.09 7.63
N ILE A 61 -2.87 -5.19 6.89
CA ILE A 61 -2.52 -5.15 5.47
C ILE A 61 -3.69 -4.59 4.65
N SER A 62 -4.91 -5.05 4.92
CA SER A 62 -6.11 -4.57 4.23
C SER A 62 -6.37 -3.09 4.52
N LEU A 63 -6.26 -2.67 5.78
CA LEU A 63 -6.38 -1.26 6.19
C LEU A 63 -5.33 -0.38 5.50
N SER A 64 -4.09 -0.85 5.40
CA SER A 64 -3.02 -0.12 4.71
C SER A 64 -3.32 0.10 3.23
N LYS A 65 -3.97 -0.87 2.57
CA LYS A 65 -4.45 -0.70 1.18
C LYS A 65 -5.56 0.34 1.14
N THR A 66 -6.59 0.20 1.98
CA THR A 66 -7.71 1.14 2.04
C THR A 66 -7.25 2.58 2.25
N LEU A 67 -6.26 2.81 3.11
CA LEU A 67 -5.71 4.16 3.35
C LEU A 67 -4.99 4.72 2.11
N ARG A 68 -4.19 3.90 1.42
CA ARG A 68 -3.53 4.31 0.17
C ARG A 68 -4.55 4.62 -0.91
N ASP A 69 -5.55 3.75 -1.05
CA ASP A 69 -6.62 3.93 -2.01
C ASP A 69 -7.39 5.24 -1.72
N GLN A 70 -7.66 5.54 -0.44
CA GLN A 70 -8.29 6.81 -0.03
C GLN A 70 -7.44 8.05 -0.34
N GLU A 71 -6.12 7.99 -0.12
CA GLU A 71 -5.21 9.09 -0.48
C GLU A 71 -5.18 9.35 -2.00
N GLU A 72 -5.16 8.28 -2.80
CA GLU A 72 -5.22 8.37 -4.26
C GLU A 72 -6.55 8.94 -4.74
N GLN A 73 -7.68 8.44 -4.21
CA GLN A 73 -9.02 8.97 -4.53
C GLN A 73 -9.14 10.46 -4.19
N ARG A 74 -8.62 10.89 -3.04
CA ARG A 74 -8.67 12.30 -2.63
C ARG A 74 -7.86 13.20 -3.57
N LYS A 75 -6.67 12.77 -4.00
CA LYS A 75 -5.86 13.51 -4.97
C LYS A 75 -6.57 13.64 -6.32
N LEU A 76 -7.25 12.58 -6.77
CA LEU A 76 -8.04 12.60 -8.01
C LEU A 76 -9.23 13.56 -7.91
N HIS A 77 -9.96 13.55 -6.79
CA HIS A 77 -11.11 14.44 -6.58
C HIS A 77 -10.69 15.92 -6.66
N ASN A 78 -9.61 16.29 -5.97
CA ASN A 78 -9.09 17.66 -5.99
C ASN A 78 -8.75 18.13 -7.41
N ARG A 79 -8.14 17.27 -8.24
CA ARG A 79 -7.80 17.61 -9.63
C ARG A 79 -9.04 17.78 -10.52
N ILE A 80 -10.10 17.01 -10.25
CA ILE A 80 -11.38 17.13 -10.97
C ILE A 80 -12.07 18.43 -10.57
N ASP A 81 -12.08 18.76 -9.29
CA ASP A 81 -12.67 20.00 -8.78
C ASP A 81 -11.96 21.23 -9.33
N GLU A 82 -10.62 21.20 -9.40
CA GLU A 82 -9.81 22.27 -9.98
C GLU A 82 -10.10 22.46 -11.48
N ALA A 83 -10.16 21.36 -12.25
CA ALA A 83 -10.52 21.42 -13.68
C ALA A 83 -11.97 21.89 -13.92
N ARG A 84 -12.91 21.54 -13.04
CA ARG A 84 -14.29 22.03 -13.10
C ARG A 84 -14.38 23.51 -12.76
N ALA A 85 -13.67 23.95 -11.72
CA ALA A 85 -13.59 25.36 -11.35
C ALA A 85 -12.99 26.19 -12.49
N GLU A 86 -11.92 25.71 -13.12
CA GLU A 86 -11.31 26.37 -14.29
C GLU A 86 -12.28 26.51 -15.46
N ARG A 87 -13.06 25.47 -15.79
CA ARG A 87 -14.08 25.53 -16.85
C ARG A 87 -15.18 26.54 -16.56
N LEU A 88 -15.72 26.56 -15.33
CA LEU A 88 -16.76 27.52 -14.93
C LEU A 88 -16.26 28.97 -15.02
N LEU A 89 -15.01 29.21 -14.63
CA LEU A 89 -14.38 30.53 -14.76
C LEU A 89 -14.21 30.93 -16.23
N MET A 90 -13.84 30.00 -17.11
CA MET A 90 -13.72 30.27 -18.55
C MET A 90 -15.07 30.59 -19.19
N GLU A 91 -16.12 29.82 -18.89
CA GLU A 91 -17.48 30.06 -19.40
C GLU A 91 -18.02 31.43 -18.97
N THR A 92 -17.80 31.83 -17.71
CA THR A 92 -18.22 33.14 -17.20
C THR A 92 -17.43 34.28 -17.86
N ARG A 93 -16.10 34.11 -18.03
CA ARG A 93 -15.24 35.11 -18.68
C ARG A 93 -15.60 35.33 -20.15
N ASP A 94 -15.97 34.27 -20.87
CA ASP A 94 -16.31 34.35 -22.30
C ASP A 94 -17.68 35.01 -22.52
N GLY A 95 -18.64 34.79 -21.62
CA GLY A 95 -19.97 35.41 -21.67
C GLY A 95 -19.99 36.93 -21.38
N ASP A 96 -19.00 37.45 -20.65
CA ASP A 96 -18.87 38.89 -20.35
C ASP A 96 -18.19 39.69 -21.48
N LEU A 97 -17.67 39.00 -22.52
CA LEU A 97 -16.99 39.61 -23.68
C LEU A 97 -17.91 39.85 -24.90
N LEU A 98 -19.23 39.60 -24.76
CA LEU A 98 -20.30 39.90 -25.73
C LEU A 98 -21.28 40.93 -25.18
#